data_AF-A0A382B5K4-F1
#
_entry.id   AF-A0A382B5K4-F1
#
_cell.length_a   1.000
_cell.length_b   1.000
_cell.length_c   1.000
_cell.angle_alpha   90.00
_cell.angle_beta   90.00
_cell.angle_gamma   90.00
#
_symmetry.space_group_name_H-M   'P 1'
#
loop_
_entity.id
_entity.type
_entity.pdbx_description
1 polymer ?
#
loop_
_entity_poly.entity_id
_entity_poly.type
_entity_poly.pdbx_seq_one_letter_code
_entity_poly.pdbx_strand_id
1 'polypeptide(L)'
;MMEKLMKYFKRVNGQSLAEFAVTTAMMATLATTAAPKFSGVGEGAKEKKTLSDIDKILKSANNFYNTEVTSAGRGRFPGQERYDQEIPEDAGYTFTTVQGQAYAELQVKYDLIGSDLNGDGDYIDENEIAPSFSTYDNDVEAKKWSSVFGTDNPDATMPDDGEIDDGEDPELDYYTDG
;
A
#
# COMPACT_ATOMS: atom_id res chain seq x y z
N MET A 1 -30.91 -72.38 -37.63
CA MET A 1 -29.78 -72.64 -36.70
C MET A 1 -29.21 -71.34 -36.12
N MET A 2 -28.99 -70.31 -36.94
CA MET A 2 -28.51 -68.97 -36.51
C MET A 2 -29.38 -68.27 -35.47
N GLU A 3 -30.71 -68.36 -35.56
CA GLU A 3 -31.60 -67.68 -34.60
C GLU A 3 -31.53 -68.24 -33.17
N LYS A 4 -31.22 -69.54 -33.03
CA LYS A 4 -31.04 -70.18 -31.72
C LYS A 4 -29.72 -69.74 -31.08
N LEU A 5 -28.67 -69.57 -31.88
CA LEU A 5 -27.37 -69.03 -31.46
C LEU A 5 -27.48 -67.55 -31.06
N MET A 6 -28.21 -66.73 -31.82
CA MET A 6 -28.40 -65.31 -31.50
C MET A 6 -29.15 -65.11 -30.16
N LYS A 7 -30.14 -65.96 -29.86
CA LYS A 7 -30.88 -65.92 -28.57
C LYS A 7 -30.03 -66.41 -27.38
N TYR A 8 -29.04 -67.26 -27.61
CA TYR A 8 -28.11 -67.71 -26.56
C TYR A 8 -27.17 -66.58 -26.11
N PHE A 9 -26.64 -65.79 -27.05
CA PHE A 9 -25.83 -64.60 -26.75
C PHE A 9 -26.64 -63.41 -26.22
N LYS A 10 -27.95 -63.34 -26.51
CA LYS A 10 -28.88 -62.32 -25.99
C LYS A 10 -29.67 -62.78 -24.75
N ARG A 11 -29.17 -63.74 -23.98
CA ARG A 11 -29.86 -64.25 -22.79
C ARG A 11 -29.69 -63.29 -21.60
N VAL A 12 -30.52 -62.25 -21.53
CA VAL A 12 -30.76 -61.45 -20.32
C VAL A 12 -31.78 -62.17 -19.43
N ASN A 13 -31.35 -63.23 -18.77
CA ASN A 13 -32.07 -63.72 -17.60
C ASN A 13 -31.76 -62.74 -16.45
N GLY A 14 -32.75 -62.35 -15.64
CA GLY A 14 -32.71 -61.23 -14.67
C GLY A 14 -31.62 -61.22 -13.58
N GLN A 15 -30.58 -62.04 -13.70
CA GLN A 15 -29.40 -62.07 -12.84
C GLN A 15 -28.54 -60.81 -12.96
N SER A 16 -28.43 -60.18 -14.14
CA SER A 16 -27.63 -58.95 -14.31
C SER A 16 -28.24 -57.73 -13.62
N LEU A 17 -29.57 -57.63 -13.54
CA LEU A 17 -30.27 -56.53 -12.85
C LEU A 17 -30.11 -56.67 -11.33
N ALA A 18 -30.21 -57.90 -10.81
CA ALA A 18 -29.97 -58.18 -9.41
C ALA A 18 -28.50 -57.89 -9.03
N GLU A 19 -27.54 -58.24 -9.89
CA GLU A 19 -26.11 -57.97 -9.67
C GLU A 19 -25.79 -56.47 -9.72
N PHE A 20 -26.41 -55.72 -10.64
CA PHE A 20 -26.30 -54.26 -10.68
C PHE A 20 -26.94 -53.59 -9.46
N ALA A 21 -28.08 -54.09 -9.00
CA ALA A 21 -28.75 -53.58 -7.80
C ALA A 21 -27.93 -53.86 -6.54
N VAL A 22 -27.33 -55.06 -6.43
CA VAL A 22 -26.49 -55.44 -5.28
C VAL A 22 -25.22 -54.60 -5.25
N THR A 23 -24.54 -54.43 -6.37
CA THR A 23 -23.34 -53.58 -6.46
C THR A 23 -23.66 -52.11 -6.15
N THR A 24 -24.78 -51.60 -6.68
CA THR A 24 -25.25 -50.23 -6.37
C THR A 24 -25.62 -50.09 -4.88
N ALA A 25 -26.29 -51.08 -4.29
CA ALA A 25 -26.63 -51.08 -2.87
C ALA A 25 -25.38 -51.17 -1.97
N MET A 26 -24.36 -51.94 -2.37
CA MET A 26 -23.09 -52.01 -1.64
C MET A 26 -22.30 -50.71 -1.76
N MET A 27 -22.26 -50.08 -2.95
CA MET A 27 -21.63 -48.77 -3.10
C MET A 27 -22.40 -47.68 -2.35
N ALA A 28 -23.73 -47.73 -2.33
CA ALA A 28 -24.57 -46.79 -1.59
C ALA A 28 -24.35 -46.91 -0.07
N THR A 29 -24.25 -48.13 0.47
CA THR A 29 -23.99 -48.35 1.90
C THR A 29 -22.57 -47.96 2.30
N LEU A 30 -21.56 -48.25 1.48
CA LEU A 30 -20.19 -47.79 1.70
C LEU A 30 -20.08 -46.26 1.62
N ALA A 31 -20.71 -45.62 0.63
CA ALA A 31 -20.74 -44.16 0.51
C ALA A 31 -21.44 -43.51 1.72
N THR A 32 -22.58 -44.06 2.15
CA THR A 32 -23.36 -43.54 3.28
C THR A 32 -22.59 -43.66 4.60
N THR A 33 -21.87 -44.75 4.82
CA THR A 33 -21.06 -44.96 6.04
C THR A 33 -19.73 -44.20 6.03
N ALA A 34 -19.19 -43.89 4.85
CA ALA A 34 -17.95 -43.13 4.72
C ALA A 34 -18.17 -41.60 4.78
N ALA A 35 -19.34 -41.09 4.37
CA ALA A 35 -19.63 -39.65 4.36
C ALA A 35 -19.37 -38.93 5.70
N PRO A 36 -19.74 -39.47 6.89
CA PRO A 36 -19.43 -38.84 8.17
C PRO A 36 -17.92 -38.74 8.45
N LYS A 37 -17.16 -39.78 8.10
CA LYS A 37 -15.69 -39.80 8.28
C LYS A 37 -14.99 -38.86 7.28
N PHE A 38 -15.45 -38.81 6.03
CA PHE A 38 -14.93 -37.86 5.04
C PHE A 38 -15.26 -36.41 5.40
N SER A 39 -16.40 -36.15 6.03
CA SER A 39 -16.75 -34.83 6.55
C SER A 39 -15.75 -34.36 7.62
N GLY A 40 -15.42 -35.21 8.60
CA GLY A 40 -14.43 -34.89 9.63
C GLY A 40 -12.99 -34.73 9.11
N VAL A 41 -12.58 -35.56 8.13
CA VAL A 41 -11.27 -35.43 7.47
C VAL A 41 -11.18 -34.14 6.65
N GLY A 42 -12.27 -33.75 5.96
CA GLY A 42 -12.34 -32.50 5.21
C GLY A 42 -12.25 -31.26 6.10
N GLU A 43 -12.86 -31.31 7.28
CA GLU A 43 -12.85 -30.19 8.24
C GLU A 43 -11.47 -29.99 8.88
N GLY A 44 -10.80 -31.07 9.31
CA GLY A 44 -9.41 -30.99 9.80
C GLY A 44 -8.39 -30.61 8.72
N ALA A 45 -8.65 -30.96 7.45
CA ALA A 45 -7.82 -30.52 6.33
C ALA A 45 -7.98 -29.02 6.06
N LYS A 46 -9.21 -28.48 6.18
CA LYS A 46 -9.46 -27.03 6.09
C LYS A 46 -8.75 -26.28 7.21
N GLU A 47 -8.86 -26.75 8.44
CA GLU A 47 -8.18 -26.15 9.60
C GLU A 47 -6.66 -26.07 9.40
N LYS A 48 -6.02 -27.17 8.99
CA LYS A 48 -4.58 -27.19 8.70
C LYS A 48 -4.19 -26.26 7.57
N LYS A 49 -5.02 -26.15 6.53
CA LYS A 49 -4.78 -25.20 5.43
C LYS A 49 -4.86 -23.77 5.94
N THR A 50 -5.89 -23.43 6.72
CA THR A 50 -6.04 -22.10 7.31
C THR A 50 -4.86 -21.73 8.21
N LEU A 51 -4.38 -22.66 9.06
CA LEU A 51 -3.17 -22.43 9.87
C LEU A 51 -1.94 -22.17 9.00
N SER A 52 -1.73 -22.97 7.94
CA SER A 52 -0.63 -22.76 7.02
C SER A 52 -0.72 -21.42 6.27
N ASP A 53 -1.92 -20.97 5.93
CA ASP A 53 -2.13 -19.70 5.24
C ASP A 53 -1.92 -18.51 6.20
N ILE A 54 -2.32 -18.63 7.48
CA ILE A 54 -1.99 -17.65 8.53
C ILE A 54 -0.47 -17.54 8.72
N ASP A 55 0.26 -18.66 8.76
CA ASP A 55 1.72 -18.64 8.88
C ASP A 55 2.41 -17.94 7.70
N LYS A 56 1.86 -18.09 6.49
CA LYS A 56 2.36 -17.37 5.31
C LYS A 56 2.13 -15.87 5.45
N ILE A 57 0.95 -15.46 5.89
CA ILE A 57 0.61 -14.05 6.14
C ILE A 57 1.54 -13.44 7.18
N LEU A 58 1.78 -14.15 8.30
CA LEU A 58 2.70 -13.69 9.34
C LEU A 58 4.12 -13.51 8.80
N LYS A 59 4.62 -14.44 7.98
CA LYS A 59 5.93 -14.32 7.36
C LYS A 59 5.99 -13.16 6.37
N SER A 60 4.98 -12.99 5.51
CA SER A 60 4.94 -11.85 4.58
C SER A 60 4.84 -10.52 5.30
N ALA A 61 4.07 -10.44 6.39
CA ALA A 61 3.94 -9.23 7.20
C ALA A 61 5.26 -8.85 7.90
N ASN A 62 5.97 -9.83 8.47
CA ASN A 62 7.29 -9.59 9.06
C ASN A 62 8.32 -9.16 7.99
N ASN A 63 8.29 -9.79 6.80
CA ASN A 63 9.16 -9.37 5.70
C ASN A 63 8.83 -7.94 5.26
N PHE A 64 7.55 -7.61 5.08
CA PHE A 64 7.10 -6.26 4.76
C PHE A 64 7.58 -5.24 5.80
N TYR A 65 7.35 -5.50 7.09
CA TYR A 65 7.78 -4.59 8.16
C TYR A 65 9.30 -4.38 8.17
N ASN A 66 10.10 -5.44 8.03
CA ASN A 66 11.55 -5.32 8.00
C ASN A 66 12.06 -4.60 6.74
N THR A 67 11.39 -4.79 5.60
CA THR A 67 11.67 -4.03 4.37
C THR A 67 11.32 -2.56 4.56
N GLU A 68 10.13 -2.23 5.04
CA GLU A 68 9.69 -0.85 5.29
C GLU A 68 10.56 -0.13 6.33
N VAL A 69 10.97 -0.80 7.41
CA VAL A 69 11.93 -0.21 8.37
C VAL A 69 13.26 0.16 7.69
N THR A 70 13.67 -0.62 6.69
CA THR A 70 14.93 -0.38 5.96
C THR A 70 14.77 0.66 4.85
N SER A 71 13.65 0.63 4.10
CA SER A 71 13.39 1.53 2.97
C SER A 71 12.84 2.89 3.41
N ALA A 72 11.93 2.93 4.39
CA ALA A 72 11.33 4.16 4.90
C ALA A 72 12.23 4.92 5.89
N GLY A 73 13.30 4.31 6.39
CA GLY A 73 14.30 4.99 7.22
C GLY A 73 13.71 5.66 8.47
N ARG A 74 14.26 6.82 8.87
CA ARG A 74 13.96 7.55 10.12
C ARG A 74 12.52 8.11 10.24
N GLY A 75 11.62 7.72 9.36
CA GLY A 75 10.30 8.36 9.19
C GLY A 75 10.33 9.36 8.03
N ARG A 76 9.16 9.59 7.47
CA ARG A 76 8.91 10.49 6.33
C ARG A 76 8.04 11.63 6.81
N PHE A 77 8.21 12.82 6.25
CA PHE A 77 7.19 13.84 6.46
C PHE A 77 5.89 13.42 5.76
N PRO A 78 4.71 13.82 6.26
CA PRO A 78 3.47 13.68 5.53
C PRO A 78 3.63 14.27 4.11
N GLY A 79 3.14 13.57 3.09
CA GLY A 79 3.30 13.96 1.67
C GLY A 79 4.59 13.49 0.99
N GLN A 80 5.51 12.81 1.68
CA GLN A 80 6.83 12.48 1.11
C GLN A 80 6.97 11.02 0.62
N GLU A 81 7.21 10.82 -0.69
CA GLU A 81 7.38 9.51 -1.32
C GLU A 81 8.68 8.77 -0.95
N ARG A 82 9.78 9.47 -0.62
CA ARG A 82 11.07 8.93 -0.10
C ARG A 82 11.76 9.90 0.86
N TYR A 83 12.45 9.39 1.89
CA TYR A 83 13.11 10.23 2.90
C TYR A 83 14.23 11.12 2.32
N ASP A 84 14.77 10.73 1.17
CA ASP A 84 15.83 11.40 0.41
C ASP A 84 15.29 12.24 -0.76
N GLN A 85 13.97 12.28 -0.94
CA GLN A 85 13.31 13.23 -1.85
C GLN A 85 12.96 14.52 -1.11
N GLU A 86 12.97 15.61 -1.85
CA GLU A 86 12.50 16.89 -1.38
C GLU A 86 10.97 16.97 -1.31
N ILE A 87 10.47 18.03 -0.70
CA ILE A 87 9.05 18.36 -0.62
C ILE A 87 8.95 19.85 -0.92
N PRO A 88 8.14 20.29 -1.91
CA PRO A 88 7.39 19.49 -2.90
C PRO A 88 8.31 18.74 -3.88
N GLU A 89 7.85 17.63 -4.49
CA GLU A 89 8.63 16.89 -5.49
C GLU A 89 9.02 17.83 -6.67
N ASP A 90 10.31 17.85 -7.03
CA ASP A 90 10.91 18.68 -8.09
C ASP A 90 10.92 20.22 -7.89
N ALA A 91 10.31 20.74 -6.82
CA ALA A 91 10.26 22.18 -6.52
C ALA A 91 10.87 22.58 -5.16
N GLY A 92 11.07 21.61 -4.27
CA GLY A 92 11.57 21.83 -2.92
C GLY A 92 13.07 22.17 -2.80
N TYR A 93 13.55 22.15 -1.55
CA TYR A 93 14.97 22.34 -1.26
C TYR A 93 15.74 21.03 -1.48
N THR A 94 16.32 20.87 -2.67
CA THR A 94 17.19 19.72 -2.96
C THR A 94 18.46 19.72 -2.10
N PHE A 95 18.88 18.54 -1.66
CA PHE A 95 20.30 18.30 -1.40
C PHE A 95 20.90 17.57 -2.61
N THR A 96 22.09 17.98 -3.04
CA THR A 96 22.87 17.16 -3.97
C THR A 96 23.76 16.21 -3.17
N THR A 97 24.12 15.06 -3.76
CA THR A 97 25.08 14.11 -3.16
C THR A 97 26.44 14.73 -2.82
N VAL A 98 26.75 15.90 -3.39
CA VAL A 98 27.96 16.69 -3.13
C VAL A 98 27.79 17.61 -1.92
N GLN A 99 26.61 18.21 -1.73
CA GLN A 99 26.35 19.22 -0.69
C GLN A 99 25.83 18.60 0.63
N GLY A 100 25.11 17.48 0.54
CA GLY A 100 24.54 16.77 1.69
C GLY A 100 23.35 17.48 2.34
N GLN A 101 22.64 16.77 3.23
CA GLN A 101 21.41 17.24 3.89
C GLN A 101 21.58 18.58 4.63
N ALA A 102 22.75 18.82 5.24
CA ALA A 102 23.04 20.05 5.99
C ALA A 102 22.95 21.31 5.12
N TYR A 103 23.14 21.19 3.80
CA TYR A 103 23.00 22.31 2.88
C TYR A 103 21.54 22.70 2.68
N ALA A 104 20.65 21.74 2.45
CA ALA A 104 19.21 22.00 2.31
C ALA A 104 18.63 22.61 3.60
N GLU A 105 19.01 22.09 4.77
CA GLU A 105 18.62 22.65 6.08
C GLU A 105 19.09 24.10 6.26
N LEU A 106 20.28 24.42 5.75
CA LEU A 106 20.83 25.77 5.81
C LEU A 106 20.12 26.73 4.85
N GLN A 107 19.74 26.27 3.65
CA GLN A 107 18.94 27.07 2.71
C GLN A 107 17.57 27.42 3.30
N VAL A 108 16.86 26.43 3.86
CA VAL A 108 15.59 26.68 4.57
C VAL A 108 15.79 27.72 5.68
N LYS A 109 16.84 27.59 6.48
CA LYS A 109 17.13 28.56 7.54
C LYS A 109 17.33 29.98 7.00
N TYR A 110 18.09 30.12 5.91
CA TYR A 110 18.32 31.42 5.29
C TYR A 110 17.04 32.04 4.75
N ASP A 111 16.11 31.24 4.23
CA ASP A 111 14.88 31.78 3.68
C ASP A 111 13.92 32.31 4.75
N LEU A 112 13.82 31.65 5.92
CA LEU A 112 12.96 32.13 7.02
C LEU A 112 13.52 33.33 7.78
N ILE A 113 14.82 33.29 8.12
CA ILE A 113 15.41 34.23 9.10
C ILE A 113 16.66 34.94 8.60
N GLY A 114 17.18 34.55 7.44
CA GLY A 114 18.48 35.01 6.96
C GLY A 114 19.65 34.52 7.83
N SER A 115 20.84 34.98 7.50
CA SER A 115 22.07 34.80 8.26
C SER A 115 22.59 36.17 8.66
N ASP A 116 22.29 36.57 9.89
CA ASP A 116 22.90 37.72 10.56
C ASP A 116 24.00 37.17 11.48
N LEU A 117 25.26 37.45 11.14
CA LEU A 117 26.42 36.91 11.85
C LEU A 117 26.79 37.77 13.06
N ASN A 118 26.48 39.05 13.02
CA ASN A 118 26.93 40.05 14.00
C ASN A 118 25.79 40.45 14.99
N GLY A 119 24.53 40.13 14.67
CA GLY A 119 23.34 40.37 15.47
C GLY A 119 22.84 41.82 15.43
N ASP A 120 23.24 42.63 14.45
CA ASP A 120 22.90 44.04 14.37
C ASP A 120 21.56 44.34 13.66
N GLY A 121 20.97 43.32 13.03
CA GLY A 121 19.67 43.40 12.36
C GLY A 121 19.71 43.98 10.94
N ASP A 122 20.89 44.21 10.37
CA ASP A 122 21.06 44.38 8.94
C ASP A 122 21.63 43.10 8.27
N TYR A 123 21.77 43.11 6.95
CA TYR A 123 22.29 41.98 6.18
C TYR A 123 23.24 42.49 5.08
N ILE A 124 24.04 43.52 5.37
CA ILE A 124 24.90 44.18 4.38
C ILE A 124 26.35 43.71 4.44
N ASP A 125 26.71 42.93 5.46
CA ASP A 125 28.07 42.45 5.67
C ASP A 125 28.43 41.24 4.78
N GLU A 126 29.73 40.98 4.69
CA GLU A 126 30.26 39.85 3.92
C GLU A 126 29.83 38.51 4.55
N ASN A 127 29.21 37.65 3.75
CA ASN A 127 28.66 36.34 4.13
C ASN A 127 27.35 36.39 4.93
N GLU A 128 26.70 37.55 5.00
CA GLU A 128 25.32 37.65 5.47
C GLU A 128 24.34 37.46 4.32
N ILE A 129 23.17 36.92 4.67
CA ILE A 129 22.12 36.57 3.70
C ILE A 129 20.80 37.08 4.26
N ALA A 130 20.15 38.00 3.55
CA ALA A 130 18.82 38.47 3.94
C ALA A 130 17.77 37.35 3.76
N PRO A 131 16.72 37.29 4.62
CA PRO A 131 15.61 36.38 4.42
C PRO A 131 14.92 36.68 3.10
N SER A 132 14.75 35.64 2.29
CA SER A 132 14.09 35.70 0.98
C SER A 132 12.57 35.56 1.12
N PHE A 133 12.09 34.81 2.12
CA PHE A 133 10.67 34.67 2.44
C PHE A 133 10.22 35.78 3.40
N SER A 134 9.70 36.87 2.85
CA SER A 134 9.31 38.06 3.62
C SER A 134 7.81 38.23 3.81
N THR A 135 7.01 37.67 2.90
CA THR A 135 5.55 37.80 2.86
C THR A 135 4.92 36.53 2.29
N TYR A 136 3.63 36.32 2.54
CA TYR A 136 2.92 35.11 2.09
C TYR A 136 2.64 35.07 0.58
N ASP A 137 2.71 36.22 -0.10
CA ASP A 137 2.51 36.42 -1.54
C ASP A 137 3.82 36.34 -2.34
N ASN A 138 4.87 35.74 -1.76
CA ASN A 138 6.16 35.58 -2.41
C ASN A 138 6.07 34.56 -3.55
N ASP A 139 6.27 34.98 -4.79
CA ASP A 139 6.07 34.16 -5.99
C ASP A 139 7.24 33.23 -6.35
N VAL A 140 8.36 33.31 -5.63
CA VAL A 140 9.57 32.53 -5.88
C VAL A 140 9.81 31.49 -4.78
N GLU A 141 9.83 31.93 -3.53
CA GLU A 141 10.15 31.07 -2.39
C GLU A 141 8.95 30.30 -1.87
N ALA A 142 7.72 30.85 -1.94
CA ALA A 142 6.54 30.11 -1.49
C ALA A 142 6.34 28.79 -2.27
N LYS A 143 6.74 28.77 -3.54
CA LYS A 143 6.71 27.59 -4.42
C LYS A 143 7.63 26.44 -3.99
N LYS A 144 8.56 26.68 -3.05
CA LYS A 144 9.40 25.61 -2.48
C LYS A 144 8.79 24.97 -1.24
N TRP A 145 7.58 25.38 -0.87
CA TRP A 145 6.87 24.94 0.33
C TRP A 145 5.58 24.25 -0.10
N SER A 146 5.19 23.21 0.65
CA SER A 146 3.91 22.52 0.47
C SER A 146 3.16 22.47 1.79
N SER A 147 1.83 22.53 1.71
CA SER A 147 0.93 22.41 2.87
C SER A 147 0.69 20.94 3.22
N VAL A 148 0.94 20.57 4.48
CA VAL A 148 0.57 19.23 4.99
C VAL A 148 -0.95 19.00 5.03
N PHE A 149 -1.74 20.06 4.87
CA PHE A 149 -3.19 20.00 4.86
C PHE A 149 -3.79 20.20 3.46
N GLY A 150 -2.97 20.37 2.43
CA GLY A 150 -3.41 20.80 1.10
C GLY A 150 -3.67 22.31 1.01
N THR A 151 -3.81 22.83 -0.21
CA THR A 151 -4.16 24.25 -0.44
C THR A 151 -5.68 24.52 -0.35
N ASP A 152 -6.50 23.47 -0.42
CA ASP A 152 -7.96 23.51 -0.49
C ASP A 152 -8.67 23.27 0.85
N ASN A 153 -7.93 23.13 1.96
CA ASN A 153 -8.51 22.82 3.26
C ASN A 153 -9.47 23.94 3.74
N PRO A 154 -10.78 23.65 3.95
CA PRO A 154 -11.75 24.64 4.40
C PRO A 154 -11.47 25.18 5.81
N ASP A 155 -10.83 24.40 6.68
CA ASP A 155 -10.43 24.82 8.03
C ASP A 155 -9.14 25.66 8.04
N ALA A 156 -8.40 25.68 6.94
CA ALA A 156 -7.12 26.37 6.79
C ALA A 156 -6.95 26.91 5.36
N THR A 157 -7.90 27.74 4.92
CA THR A 157 -7.91 28.30 3.56
C THR A 157 -6.63 29.07 3.29
N MET A 158 -5.99 28.79 2.14
CA MET A 158 -4.87 29.59 1.66
C MET A 158 -5.31 31.05 1.48
N PRO A 159 -4.51 32.04 1.93
CA PRO A 159 -4.80 33.45 1.70
C PRO A 159 -4.82 33.78 0.20
N ASP A 160 -5.62 34.76 -0.19
CA ASP A 160 -5.63 35.33 -1.55
C ASP A 160 -4.20 35.77 -1.93
N ASP A 161 -3.74 35.40 -3.13
CA ASP A 161 -2.37 35.61 -3.65
C ASP A 161 -1.27 34.75 -3.00
N GLY A 162 -1.62 33.71 -2.23
CA GLY A 162 -0.67 32.69 -1.78
C GLY A 162 -0.15 31.84 -2.95
N GLU A 163 1.18 31.65 -3.00
CA GLU A 163 1.88 30.94 -4.09
C GLU A 163 2.56 29.65 -3.59
N ILE A 164 1.99 29.01 -2.56
CA ILE A 164 2.44 27.70 -2.05
C ILE A 164 2.24 26.65 -3.16
N ASP A 165 3.15 25.68 -3.23
CA ASP A 165 3.07 24.62 -4.23
C ASP A 165 1.87 23.69 -4.00
N ASP A 166 1.13 23.43 -5.09
CA ASP A 166 -0.06 22.58 -5.15
C ASP A 166 0.22 21.21 -5.80
N GLY A 167 1.47 20.90 -6.16
CA GLY A 167 1.83 19.66 -6.85
C GLY A 167 1.60 18.40 -6.00
N GLU A 168 1.66 18.55 -4.69
CA GLU A 168 1.42 17.49 -3.69
C GLU A 168 -0.01 17.49 -3.14
N ASP A 169 -0.89 18.33 -3.66
CA ASP A 169 -2.28 18.36 -3.23
C ASP A 169 -3.00 17.04 -3.60
N PRO A 170 -3.92 16.58 -2.75
CA PRO A 170 -4.66 15.36 -3.04
C PRO A 170 -5.50 15.52 -4.32
N GLU A 171 -5.43 14.52 -5.21
CA GLU A 171 -6.14 14.50 -6.50
C GLU A 171 -7.69 14.50 -6.38
N LEU A 172 -8.20 14.32 -5.16
CA LEU A 172 -9.60 14.42 -4.78
C LEU A 172 -9.69 15.26 -3.51
N ASP A 173 -10.70 16.14 -3.42
CA ASP A 173 -11.04 16.90 -2.20
C ASP A 173 -11.07 15.94 -1.00
N TYR A 174 -9.99 15.91 -0.22
CA TYR A 174 -9.90 15.06 0.96
C TYR A 174 -10.77 15.63 2.09
N TYR A 175 -10.96 16.96 2.05
CA TYR A 175 -11.81 17.72 2.95
C TYR A 175 -13.10 18.07 2.23
N THR A 176 -14.10 17.21 2.39
CA THR A 176 -15.49 17.58 2.07
C THR A 176 -16.10 18.20 3.31
N ASP A 177 -16.73 19.38 3.16
CA ASP A 177 -17.52 20.02 4.21
C ASP A 177 -18.40 18.97 4.91
N GLY A 178 -18.21 18.81 6.21
CA GLY A 178 -18.98 17.89 7.05
C GLY A 178 -20.46 18.29 7.20
#